data_AF-A0AAW2JFB9-F1
#
_entry.id   AF-A0AAW2JFB9-F1
#
_cell.length_a   1.000
_cell.length_b   1.000
_cell.length_c   1.000
_cell.angle_alpha   90.00
_cell.angle_beta   90.00
_cell.angle_gamma   90.00
#
_symmetry.space_group_name_H-M   'P 1'
#
loop_
_entity.id
_entity.type
_entity.pdbx_description
1 polymer ?
#
loop_
_entity_poly.entity_id
_entity_poly.type
_entity_poly.pdbx_seq_one_letter_code
_entity_poly.pdbx_strand_id
1 'polypeptide(L)'
;MMSRKHSLAIDHVIDAKEHNATQLVHRWQYIADRIDENLLLRAFLEISCPQFFGRERYKLLFTSLYLGEFTITAIMQEKFPELAFGGK
;
A
#
# COMPACT_ATOMS: atom_id res chain seq x y z
N MET A 1 -21.66 6.59 -26.86
CA MET A 1 -20.55 5.64 -26.61
C MET A 1 -19.87 6.08 -25.32
N MET A 2 -20.22 5.47 -24.17
CA MET A 2 -19.69 5.89 -22.87
C MET A 2 -18.48 5.03 -22.51
N SER A 3 -17.36 5.71 -22.23
CA SER A 3 -16.08 5.14 -21.84
C SER A 3 -16.22 4.34 -20.55
N ARG A 4 -15.83 3.05 -20.57
CA ARG A 4 -15.70 2.23 -19.36
C ARG A 4 -14.44 2.67 -18.64
N LYS A 5 -14.56 3.59 -17.67
CA LYS A 5 -13.51 3.84 -16.68
C LYS A 5 -13.47 2.64 -15.73
N HIS A 6 -12.54 1.72 -15.98
CA HIS A 6 -12.28 0.61 -15.06
C HIS A 6 -11.44 1.14 -13.90
N SER A 7 -12.02 1.30 -12.71
CA SER A 7 -11.28 1.60 -11.49
C SER A 7 -10.93 0.30 -10.78
N LEU A 8 -9.65 0.04 -10.55
CA LEU A 8 -9.18 -1.09 -9.74
C LEU A 8 -8.69 -0.55 -8.39
N ALA A 9 -9.32 -1.01 -7.32
CA ALA A 9 -8.83 -0.83 -5.96
C ALA A 9 -8.09 -2.11 -5.56
N ILE A 10 -6.83 -1.99 -5.17
CA ILE A 10 -6.07 -3.11 -4.59
C ILE A 10 -5.64 -2.71 -3.19
N ASP A 11 -6.05 -3.51 -2.22
CA ASP A 11 -5.68 -3.38 -0.82
C ASP A 11 -4.55 -4.35 -0.50
N HIS A 12 -3.41 -3.82 -0.04
CA HIS A 12 -2.29 -4.62 0.46
C HIS A 12 -2.19 -4.43 1.97
N VAL A 13 -2.56 -5.46 2.72
CA VAL A 13 -2.45 -5.47 4.19
C VAL A 13 -1.09 -6.05 4.57
N ILE A 14 -0.26 -5.27 5.27
CA ILE A 14 1.03 -5.73 5.79
C ILE A 14 0.98 -5.72 7.33
N ASP A 15 1.30 -6.85 7.95
CA ASP A 15 1.49 -6.91 9.40
C ASP A 15 2.86 -6.29 9.75
N ALA A 16 2.83 -5.12 10.39
CA ALA A 16 4.00 -4.33 10.69
C ALA A 16 4.74 -4.89 11.90
N LYS A 17 5.54 -5.94 11.71
CA LYS A 17 6.64 -6.23 12.66
C LYS A 17 7.72 -5.17 12.46
N GLU A 18 7.82 -4.28 13.46
CA GLU A 18 8.50 -2.97 13.54
C GLU A 18 9.70 -2.65 12.62
N HIS A 19 10.53 -3.62 12.25
CA HIS A 19 11.76 -3.36 11.49
C HIS A 19 11.51 -3.09 9.99
N ASN A 20 10.59 -3.79 9.34
CA ASN A 20 10.33 -3.60 7.90
C ASN A 20 9.34 -2.45 7.65
N ALA A 21 8.39 -2.25 8.55
CA ALA A 21 7.33 -1.24 8.41
C ALA A 21 7.88 0.18 8.33
N THR A 22 8.87 0.51 9.17
CA THR A 22 9.49 1.85 9.18
C THR A 22 10.18 2.15 7.85
N GLN A 23 10.86 1.17 7.25
CA GLN A 23 11.51 1.32 5.95
C GLN A 23 10.49 1.50 4.81
N LEU A 24 9.39 0.75 4.84
CA LEU A 24 8.29 0.88 3.89
C LEU A 24 7.62 2.26 3.96
N VAL A 25 7.34 2.77 5.16
CA VAL A 25 6.78 4.13 5.33
C VAL A 25 7.76 5.18 4.83
N HIS A 26 9.04 5.07 5.23
CA HIS A 26 10.07 6.00 4.79
C HIS A 26 10.15 6.04 3.25
N ARG A 27 10.16 4.88 2.59
CA ARG A 27 10.17 4.83 1.12
C ARG A 27 8.90 5.42 0.52
N TRP A 28 7.73 5.05 1.03
CA TRP A 28 6.43 5.54 0.59
C TRP A 28 6.35 7.07 0.61
N GLN A 29 6.87 7.72 1.65
CA GLN A 29 6.84 9.18 1.80
C GLN A 29 7.53 9.95 0.66
N TYR A 30 8.48 9.34 -0.06
CA TYR A 30 9.22 10.00 -1.16
C TYR A 30 8.72 9.64 -2.56
N ILE A 31 7.91 8.59 -2.71
CA ILE A 31 7.50 8.08 -4.02
C ILE A 31 5.99 8.17 -4.25
N ALA A 32 5.17 8.19 -3.20
CA ALA A 32 3.73 8.08 -3.33
C ALA A 32 3.09 9.22 -4.15
N ASP A 33 3.69 10.42 -4.16
CA ASP A 33 3.24 11.58 -4.93
C ASP A 33 3.70 11.56 -6.40
N ARG A 34 4.64 10.67 -6.76
CA ARG A 34 5.33 10.69 -8.07
C ARG A 34 5.35 9.35 -8.79
N ILE A 35 4.83 8.30 -8.16
CA ILE A 35 4.95 6.92 -8.64
C ILE A 35 4.26 6.71 -10.00
N ASP A 36 3.06 7.27 -10.17
CA ASP A 36 2.29 7.33 -11.42
C ASP A 36 1.16 8.36 -11.26
N GLU A 37 0.87 9.15 -12.30
CA GLU A 37 -0.15 10.21 -12.25
C GLU A 37 -1.59 9.68 -12.09
N ASN A 38 -1.82 8.41 -12.45
CA ASN A 38 -3.11 7.73 -12.36
C ASN A 38 -3.21 6.86 -11.10
N LEU A 39 -2.21 6.88 -10.22
CA LEU A 39 -2.15 6.06 -9.02
C LEU A 39 -2.25 6.92 -7.76
N LEU A 40 -3.28 6.69 -6.98
CA LEU A 40 -3.35 7.14 -5.60
C LEU A 40 -2.88 6.01 -4.68
N LEU A 41 -1.76 6.20 -3.97
CA LEU A 41 -1.21 5.24 -3.01
C LEU A 41 -1.22 5.82 -1.59
N ARG A 42 -1.89 5.16 -0.66
CA ARG A 42 -2.07 5.61 0.73
C ARG A 42 -1.52 4.60 1.73
N ALA A 43 -1.07 5.09 2.87
CA ALA A 43 -0.69 4.30 4.03
C ALA A 43 -1.59 4.66 5.23
N PHE A 44 -2.03 3.64 5.98
CA PHE A 44 -2.80 3.77 7.21
C PHE A 44 -2.11 3.00 8.34
N LEU A 45 -1.92 3.67 9.48
CA LEU A 45 -1.47 3.02 10.70
C LEU A 45 -2.69 2.69 11.55
N GLU A 46 -2.99 1.40 11.70
CA GLU A 46 -4.06 0.91 12.55
C GLU A 46 -3.50 0.34 13.85
N ILE A 47 -4.06 0.76 14.97
CA ILE A 47 -3.73 0.20 16.27
C ILE A 47 -4.74 -0.91 16.56
N SER A 48 -4.29 -2.16 16.49
CA SER A 48 -5.08 -3.30 16.96
C SER A 48 -4.73 -3.57 18.41
N CYS A 49 -5.63 -3.21 19.32
CA CYS A 49 -5.58 -3.68 20.70
C CYS A 49 -6.29 -5.04 20.78
N PRO A 50 -5.58 -6.17 20.89
CA PRO A 50 -6.24 -7.40 21.29
C PRO A 50 -6.73 -7.20 22.72
N GLN A 51 -8.06 -7.19 22.89
CA GLN A 51 -8.78 -7.01 24.17
C GLN A 51 -8.32 -7.97 25.29
N PHE A 52 -7.43 -8.93 25.00
CA PHE A 52 -7.02 -10.01 25.89
C PHE A 52 -5.51 -10.14 26.16
N PHE A 53 -4.61 -9.36 25.53
CA PHE A 53 -3.16 -9.67 25.61
C PHE A 53 -2.19 -8.52 25.93
N GLY A 54 -2.67 -7.30 26.22
CA GLY A 54 -1.81 -6.23 26.76
C GLY A 54 -0.63 -5.79 25.88
N ARG A 55 -0.56 -6.24 24.63
CA ARG A 55 0.39 -5.79 23.62
C ARG A 55 -0.36 -5.11 22.51
N GLU A 56 -0.17 -3.80 22.38
CA GLU A 56 -0.59 -3.05 21.21
C GLU A 56 0.08 -3.67 19.98
N ARG A 57 -0.72 -4.00 18.96
CA ARG A 57 -0.21 -4.43 17.65
C ARG A 57 -0.54 -3.34 16.65
N TYR A 58 0.49 -2.64 16.21
CA TYR A 58 0.42 -1.71 15.10
C TYR A 58 0.34 -2.51 13.79
N LYS A 59 -0.60 -2.14 12.93
CA LYS A 59 -0.74 -2.67 11.58
C LYS A 59 -0.56 -1.53 10.59
N LEU A 60 0.13 -1.80 9.50
CA LEU A 60 0.34 -0.81 8.45
C LEU A 60 -0.36 -1.31 7.18
N LEU A 61 -1.41 -0.59 6.79
CA LEU A 61 -2.20 -0.91 5.62
C LEU A 61 -1.83 0.02 4.48
N PHE A 62 -1.50 -0.54 3.31
CA PHE A 62 -1.33 0.24 2.09
C PHE A 62 -2.52 0.00 1.16
N THR A 63 -3.17 1.07 0.71
CA THR A 63 -4.27 0.98 -0.25
C THR A 63 -3.94 1.76 -1.50
N SER A 64 -4.43 1.26 -2.63
CA SER A 64 -4.19 1.86 -3.93
C SER A 64 -5.47 1.99 -4.74
N LEU A 65 -5.62 3.13 -5.40
CA LEU A 65 -6.64 3.37 -6.43
C LEU A 65 -5.91 3.71 -7.72
N TYR A 66 -6.11 2.89 -8.75
CA TYR A 66 -5.51 3.10 -10.06
C TYR A 66 -6.58 3.38 -11.11
N LEU A 67 -6.38 4.45 -11.87
CA LEU A 67 -7.29 4.96 -12.90
C LEU A 67 -6.63 4.92 -14.30
N GLY A 68 -6.00 3.80 -14.63
CA GLY A 68 -5.35 3.60 -15.94
C GLY A 68 -5.79 2.33 -16.66
N GLU A 69 -5.35 2.19 -17.90
CA GLU A 69 -5.64 1.03 -18.76
C GLU A 69 -4.69 -0.15 -18.48
N PHE A 70 -3.54 0.09 -17.85
CA PHE A 70 -2.50 -0.89 -17.58
C PHE A 70 -2.66 -1.61 -16.23
N THR A 71 -1.86 -2.65 -16.01
CA THR A 71 -1.84 -3.36 -14.73
C THR A 71 -0.97 -2.62 -13.71
N ILE A 72 -1.60 -2.14 -12.63
CA ILE A 72 -0.93 -1.55 -11.46
C ILE A 72 0.23 -2.42 -10.92
N THR A 73 0.15 -3.75 -11.11
CA THR A 73 1.19 -4.71 -10.71
C THR A 73 2.56 -4.38 -11.32
N ALA A 74 2.63 -3.98 -12.59
CA ALA A 74 3.90 -3.66 -13.24
C ALA A 74 4.53 -2.41 -12.62
N ILE A 75 3.70 -1.37 -12.38
CA ILE A 75 4.13 -0.13 -11.73
C ILE A 75 4.66 -0.40 -10.32
N MET A 76 3.94 -1.22 -9.53
CA MET A 76 4.38 -1.57 -8.18
C MET A 76 5.68 -2.38 -8.19
N GLN A 77 5.85 -3.34 -9.11
CA GLN A 77 7.09 -4.11 -9.22
C GLN A 77 8.28 -3.27 -9.66
N GLU A 78 8.08 -2.28 -10.54
CA GLU A 78 9.15 -1.43 -11.05
C GLU A 78 9.54 -0.32 -10.05
N LYS A 79 8.54 0.34 -9.45
CA LYS A 79 8.76 1.59 -8.69
C LYS A 79 8.70 1.41 -7.18
N PHE A 80 7.97 0.40 -6.69
CA PHE A 80 7.85 0.11 -5.26
C PHE A 80 7.88 -1.41 -4.94
N PRO A 81 8.92 -2.14 -5.39
CA PRO A 81 9.00 -3.59 -5.23
C PRO A 81 8.93 -4.03 -3.77
N GLU A 82 9.43 -3.22 -2.85
CA GLU A 82 9.42 -3.50 -1.40
C GLU A 82 7.99 -3.71 -0.88
N LEU A 83 7.01 -2.99 -1.44
CA LEU A 83 5.60 -3.16 -1.12
C LEU A 83 5.00 -4.40 -1.79
N ALA A 84 5.41 -4.71 -3.03
CA ALA A 84 4.92 -5.85 -3.81
C ALA A 84 5.35 -7.22 -3.25
N PHE A 85 6.48 -7.30 -2.55
CA PHE A 85 7.03 -8.55 -1.99
C PHE A 85 6.92 -8.64 -0.46
N GLY A 86 6.42 -7.60 0.22
CA GLY A 86 6.36 -7.51 1.69
C GLY A 86 5.27 -8.35 2.38
N GLY A 87 4.46 -9.10 1.62
CA GLY A 87 3.42 -10.00 2.12
C GLY A 87 3.84 -11.47 2.08
N LYS A 88 4.78 -11.87 2.96
CA LYS A 88 5.02 -13.28 3.32
C LYS A 88 5.03 -13.44 4.83
#